data_AF-A0A1H8Y6Z4-F1
#
_entry.id   AF-A0A1H8Y6Z4-F1
#
_cell.length_a   1.000
_cell.length_b   1.000
_cell.length_c   1.000
_cell.angle_alpha   90.00
_cell.angle_beta   90.00
_cell.angle_gamma   90.00
#
_symmetry.space_group_name_H-M   'P 1'
#
loop_
_entity.id
_entity.type
_entity.pdbx_description
1 polymer ?
#
loop_
_entity_poly.entity_id
_entity_poly.type
_entity_poly.pdbx_seq_one_letter_code
_entity_poly.pdbx_strand_id
1 'polypeptide(L)'
;MYPELVEALQQLGWTESEPMNRDEGSSTEVGGDSLTIQQLMMTLERQGFTRPVQSGLKVLRMEHPLLPQPLFVKQSTSAQARPKTPLVLHPDYESQLPELLAISGVERSDGRYYHNSNLRGFPKRRNGGATDIAYGLDLGLRHVAALEQLLAHLLGKASDTATLEPSHTNVLLPNDFGLQDQAVTDTERDALIKARIG
;
A
#
# COMPACT_ATOMS: atom_id res chain seq x y z
N MET A 1 -28.77 27.89 22.49
CA MET A 1 -29.17 26.79 21.59
C MET A 1 -30.64 27.03 21.28
N TYR A 2 -30.98 27.39 20.05
CA TYR A 2 -32.30 27.93 19.69
C TYR A 2 -33.24 26.79 19.31
N PRO A 3 -34.27 26.46 20.11
CA PRO A 3 -35.18 25.33 19.84
C PRO A 3 -36.00 25.52 18.57
N GLU A 4 -36.24 26.77 18.17
CA GLU A 4 -37.03 27.12 16.98
C GLU A 4 -36.36 26.70 15.66
N LEU A 5 -35.03 26.55 15.67
CA LEU A 5 -34.27 26.08 14.50
C LEU A 5 -34.48 24.57 14.26
N VAL A 6 -34.78 23.80 15.31
CA VAL A 6 -34.99 22.35 15.22
C VAL A 6 -36.35 22.03 14.61
N GLU A 7 -37.39 22.77 14.97
CA GLU A 7 -38.74 22.60 14.40
C GLU A 7 -38.79 22.96 12.91
N ALA A 8 -38.06 23.99 12.49
CA ALA A 8 -37.98 24.38 11.07
C ALA A 8 -37.32 23.29 10.20
N LEU A 9 -36.33 22.58 10.74
CA LEU A 9 -35.67 21.46 10.06
C LEU A 9 -36.55 20.21 9.96
N GLN A 10 -37.43 19.97 10.93
CA GLN A 10 -38.39 18.86 10.89
C GLN A 10 -39.50 19.08 9.84
N GLN A 11 -39.95 20.33 9.65
CA GLN A 11 -40.94 20.66 8.62
C GLN A 11 -40.41 20.52 7.18
N LEU A 12 -39.09 20.57 7.00
CA LEU A 12 -38.43 20.39 5.70
C LEU A 12 -38.19 18.91 5.35
N GLY A 13 -38.68 17.96 6.16
CA GLY A 13 -38.58 16.52 5.86
C GLY A 13 -37.16 15.95 5.94
N TRP A 14 -36.25 16.65 6.62
CA TRP A 14 -34.87 16.23 6.83
C TRP A 14 -34.68 15.56 8.20
N THR A 15 -35.52 14.59 8.52
CA THR A 15 -35.26 13.68 9.65
C THR A 15 -35.62 12.24 9.27
N GLU A 16 -34.56 11.44 9.15
CA GLU A 16 -34.48 9.98 9.26
C GLU A 16 -35.80 9.21 9.41
N SER A 17 -36.10 8.43 8.39
CA SER A 17 -36.95 7.23 8.40
C SER A 17 -36.38 6.37 7.25
N GLU A 18 -36.00 5.11 7.40
CA GLU A 18 -36.68 4.01 8.08
C GLU A 18 -35.69 2.88 8.46
N PRO A 19 -36.06 2.03 9.44
CA PRO A 19 -35.58 0.66 9.56
C PRO A 19 -36.56 -0.30 8.88
N MET A 20 -36.18 -0.98 7.78
CA MET A 20 -36.81 -2.26 7.42
C MET A 20 -35.96 -3.09 6.46
N ASN A 21 -35.81 -4.34 6.86
CA ASN A 21 -35.13 -5.47 6.26
C ASN A 21 -35.72 -5.85 4.87
N ARG A 22 -34.86 -6.09 3.87
CA ARG A 22 -35.18 -7.00 2.76
C ARG A 22 -33.90 -7.62 2.19
N ASP A 23 -33.78 -8.91 2.45
CA ASP A 23 -32.91 -9.89 1.81
C ASP A 23 -33.07 -9.83 0.29
N GLU A 24 -32.01 -9.51 -0.44
CA GLU A 24 -31.71 -10.06 -1.77
C GLU A 24 -30.19 -10.08 -1.92
N GLY A 25 -29.66 -11.28 -2.22
CA GLY A 25 -28.27 -11.48 -2.57
C GLY A 25 -27.86 -10.54 -3.70
N SER A 26 -26.92 -9.65 -3.41
CA SER A 26 -26.21 -8.91 -4.43
C SER A 26 -24.75 -9.05 -4.10
N SER A 27 -24.08 -9.85 -4.92
CA SER A 27 -22.63 -9.83 -5.10
C SER A 27 -22.16 -8.40 -4.92
N THR A 28 -21.48 -8.11 -3.81
CA THR A 28 -20.91 -6.79 -3.63
C THR A 28 -19.84 -6.69 -4.69
N GLU A 29 -20.24 -6.01 -5.75
CA GLU A 29 -19.46 -5.74 -6.91
C GLU A 29 -18.09 -5.29 -6.43
N VAL A 30 -17.08 -5.87 -7.05
CA VAL A 30 -15.69 -5.42 -6.98
C VAL A 30 -15.67 -4.03 -7.62
N GLY A 31 -16.19 -3.04 -6.89
CA GLY A 31 -16.06 -1.64 -7.20
C GLY A 31 -14.57 -1.36 -7.13
N GLY A 32 -13.98 -0.95 -8.26
CA GLY A 32 -12.59 -0.52 -8.37
C GLY A 32 -12.36 0.74 -7.53
N ASP A 33 -12.37 0.58 -6.21
CA ASP A 33 -12.44 1.67 -5.26
C ASP A 33 -11.05 2.27 -5.10
N SER A 34 -10.81 3.29 -5.91
CA SER A 34 -9.60 4.09 -5.89
C SER A 34 -9.44 4.69 -4.49
N LEU A 35 -8.35 4.29 -3.82
CA LEU A 35 -7.99 4.65 -2.44
C LEU A 35 -8.27 6.13 -2.11
N THR A 36 -9.11 6.38 -1.12
CA THR A 36 -9.40 7.75 -0.65
C THR A 36 -8.29 8.29 0.25
N ILE A 37 -8.16 9.62 0.35
CA ILE A 37 -7.20 10.25 1.28
C ILE A 37 -7.49 9.86 2.73
N GLN A 38 -8.77 9.71 3.12
CA GLN A 38 -9.12 9.30 4.48
C GLN A 38 -8.65 7.86 4.78
N GLN A 39 -8.87 6.92 3.87
CA GLN A 39 -8.37 5.55 4.01
C GLN A 39 -6.84 5.51 4.06
N LEU A 40 -6.16 6.31 3.22
CA LEU A 40 -4.71 6.45 3.25
C LEU A 40 -4.23 6.92 4.64
N MET A 41 -4.85 7.98 5.15
CA MET A 41 -4.53 8.56 6.44
C MET A 41 -4.74 7.58 7.59
N MET A 42 -5.91 6.93 7.65
CA MET A 42 -6.21 5.93 8.68
C MET A 42 -5.24 4.75 8.62
N THR A 43 -4.84 4.32 7.41
CA THR A 43 -3.87 3.23 7.23
C THR A 43 -2.49 3.63 7.72
N LEU A 44 -2.03 4.85 7.42
CA LEU A 44 -0.76 5.37 7.94
C LEU A 44 -0.76 5.45 9.47
N GLU A 45 -1.81 6.02 10.06
CA GLU A 45 -1.92 6.11 11.53
C GLU A 45 -1.95 4.72 12.19
N ARG A 46 -2.68 3.76 11.60
CA ARG A 46 -2.68 2.36 12.05
C ARG A 46 -1.30 1.70 11.99
N GLN A 47 -0.49 2.06 10.99
CA GLN A 47 0.88 1.56 10.84
C GLN A 47 1.89 2.27 11.75
N GLY A 48 1.44 3.18 12.63
CA GLY A 48 2.30 3.86 13.61
C GLY A 48 2.84 5.20 13.14
N PHE A 49 2.37 5.73 12.00
CA PHE A 49 2.74 7.08 11.58
C PHE A 49 2.01 8.12 12.43
N THR A 50 2.72 9.18 12.78
CA THR A 50 2.17 10.29 13.55
C THR A 50 2.22 11.59 12.76
N ARG A 51 1.29 12.49 13.08
CA ARG A 51 1.20 13.82 12.47
C ARG A 51 1.81 14.86 13.41
N PRO A 52 2.89 15.55 13.00
CA PRO A 52 3.41 16.66 13.79
C PRO A 52 2.42 17.83 13.76
N VAL A 53 2.40 18.60 14.84
CA VAL A 53 1.49 19.76 15.06
C VAL A 53 1.59 20.80 13.92
N GLN A 54 2.76 20.92 13.30
CA GLN A 54 3.02 21.83 12.19
C GLN A 54 2.88 21.14 10.83
N SER A 55 1.68 20.62 10.55
CA SER A 55 1.37 20.08 9.21
C SER A 55 0.78 21.16 8.30
N GLY A 56 1.25 21.23 7.06
CA GLY A 56 0.84 22.26 6.11
C GLY A 56 -0.54 21.99 5.49
N LEU A 57 -1.24 23.05 5.06
CA LEU A 57 -2.59 22.96 4.48
C LEU A 57 -2.66 22.22 3.13
N LYS A 58 -1.54 22.15 2.39
CA LYS A 58 -1.46 21.51 1.06
C LYS A 58 -0.82 20.13 1.11
N VAL A 59 0.03 19.89 2.10
CA VAL A 59 0.75 18.62 2.27
C VAL A 59 0.83 18.32 3.75
N LEU A 60 0.36 17.13 4.10
CA LEU A 60 0.39 16.66 5.46
C LEU A 60 1.68 15.87 5.69
N ARG A 61 2.43 16.22 6.74
CA ARG A 61 3.65 15.49 7.10
C ARG A 61 3.27 14.31 7.96
N MET A 62 3.88 13.16 7.68
CA MET A 62 3.67 11.90 8.38
C MET A 62 5.05 11.37 8.80
N GLU A 63 5.24 11.15 10.09
CA GLU A 63 6.51 10.70 10.65
C GLU A 63 6.36 9.30 11.25
N HIS A 64 7.41 8.48 11.14
CA HIS A 64 7.42 7.15 11.71
C HIS A 64 8.77 6.90 12.40
N PRO A 65 8.83 6.33 13.61
CA PRO A 65 10.08 6.16 14.36
C PRO A 65 11.09 5.24 13.65
N LEU A 66 10.62 4.32 12.82
CA LEU A 66 11.47 3.42 12.01
C LEU A 66 11.89 4.01 10.66
N LEU A 67 11.37 5.18 10.26
CA LEU A 67 11.77 5.83 9.02
C LEU A 67 12.61 7.08 9.33
N PRO A 68 13.81 7.21 8.76
CA PRO A 68 14.64 8.39 8.99
C PRO A 68 14.05 9.64 8.32
N GLN A 69 13.32 9.46 7.21
CA GLN A 69 12.74 10.54 6.43
C GLN A 69 11.22 10.56 6.58
N PRO A 70 10.60 11.75 6.71
CA PRO A 70 9.14 11.85 6.77
C PRO A 70 8.51 11.56 5.41
N LEU A 71 7.25 11.13 5.44
CA LEU A 71 6.40 11.02 4.26
C LEU A 71 5.46 12.22 4.18
N PHE A 72 5.08 12.61 2.97
CA PHE A 72 4.11 13.68 2.77
C PHE A 72 2.89 13.17 2.02
N VAL A 73 1.71 13.56 2.48
CA VAL A 73 0.44 13.25 1.81
C VAL A 73 -0.07 14.54 1.16
N LYS A 74 -0.28 14.52 -0.16
CA LYS A 74 -0.87 15.65 -0.89
C LYS A 74 -2.33 15.81 -0.47
N GLN A 75 -2.65 16.95 0.13
CA GLN A 75 -4.03 17.33 0.43
C GLN A 75 -4.58 18.08 -0.79
N SER A 76 -5.64 17.54 -1.38
CA SER A 76 -6.36 18.27 -2.42
C SER A 76 -7.26 19.31 -1.77
N THR A 77 -7.13 20.57 -2.19
CA THR A 77 -8.01 21.65 -1.73
C THR A 77 -9.36 21.67 -2.46
N SER A 78 -9.51 20.86 -3.51
CA SER A 78 -10.79 20.68 -4.20
C SER A 78 -11.45 19.40 -3.67
N ALA A 79 -12.63 19.55 -3.05
CA ALA A 79 -13.40 18.45 -2.47
C ALA A 79 -13.70 17.30 -3.47
N GLN A 80 -13.59 17.55 -4.77
CA GLN A 80 -13.80 16.57 -5.84
C GLN A 80 -12.53 16.10 -6.55
N ALA A 81 -11.37 16.74 -6.34
CA ALA A 81 -10.15 16.35 -7.03
C ALA A 81 -9.40 15.32 -6.19
N ARG A 82 -9.50 14.04 -6.56
CA ARG A 82 -8.65 12.98 -6.01
C ARG A 82 -7.24 13.15 -6.60
N PRO A 83 -6.21 13.44 -5.79
CA PRO A 83 -4.85 13.52 -6.31
C PRO A 83 -4.43 12.12 -6.76
N LYS A 84 -4.16 11.94 -8.06
CA LYS A 84 -3.73 10.66 -8.65
C LYS A 84 -2.51 10.07 -7.92
N THR A 85 -1.65 10.93 -7.39
CA THR A 85 -0.48 10.57 -6.59
C THR A 85 -0.57 11.20 -5.20
N PRO A 86 -1.29 10.58 -4.25
CA PRO A 86 -1.53 11.18 -2.95
C PRO A 86 -0.29 11.13 -2.04
N LEU A 87 0.68 10.26 -2.30
CA LEU A 87 1.86 10.08 -1.44
C LEU A 87 3.11 10.70 -2.07
N VAL A 88 3.98 11.29 -1.25
CA VAL A 88 5.26 11.87 -1.65
C VAL A 88 6.35 11.33 -0.72
N LEU A 89 7.33 10.65 -1.29
CA LEU A 89 8.49 10.09 -0.61
C LEU A 89 9.73 10.97 -0.78
N HIS A 90 10.67 10.82 0.15
CA HIS A 90 11.97 11.47 0.09
C HIS A 90 12.79 10.98 -1.13
N PRO A 91 13.58 11.84 -1.80
CA PRO A 91 14.38 11.45 -2.96
C PRO A 91 15.41 10.34 -2.71
N ASP A 92 15.82 10.09 -1.46
CA ASP A 92 16.74 8.98 -1.11
C ASP A 92 16.17 7.60 -1.53
N TYR A 93 14.84 7.48 -1.66
CA TYR A 93 14.19 6.26 -2.13
C TYR A 93 14.19 6.12 -3.67
N GLU A 94 14.83 7.02 -4.41
CA GLU A 94 14.88 6.96 -5.89
C GLU A 94 15.54 5.66 -6.38
N SER A 95 16.55 5.16 -5.67
CA SER A 95 17.23 3.90 -6.00
C SER A 95 16.32 2.67 -5.80
N GLN A 96 15.40 2.72 -4.84
CA GLN A 96 14.45 1.64 -4.53
C GLN A 96 13.17 1.76 -5.35
N LEU A 97 13.00 2.86 -6.09
CA LEU A 97 11.79 3.13 -6.87
C LEU A 97 11.38 1.98 -7.82
N PRO A 98 12.29 1.31 -8.55
CA PRO A 98 11.89 0.17 -9.39
C PRO A 98 11.22 -0.95 -8.59
N GLU A 99 11.70 -1.21 -7.37
CA GLU A 99 11.13 -2.21 -6.47
C GLU A 99 9.77 -1.75 -5.91
N LEU A 100 9.66 -0.46 -5.54
CA LEU A 100 8.39 0.11 -5.08
C LEU A 100 7.31 0.10 -6.19
N LEU A 101 7.71 0.31 -7.45
CA LEU A 101 6.80 0.26 -8.60
C LEU A 101 6.47 -1.17 -9.04
N ALA A 102 7.24 -2.18 -8.60
CA ALA A 102 6.89 -3.58 -8.82
C ALA A 102 5.69 -4.02 -7.96
N ILE A 103 5.37 -3.28 -6.90
CA ILE A 103 4.18 -3.53 -6.06
C ILE A 103 2.93 -3.22 -6.88
N SER A 104 2.06 -4.24 -7.00
CA SER A 104 0.82 -4.11 -7.75
C SER A 104 -0.06 -2.99 -7.20
N GLY A 105 -0.38 -2.01 -8.03
CA GLY A 105 -1.21 -0.86 -7.66
C GLY A 105 -0.46 0.37 -7.15
N VAL A 106 0.86 0.35 -7.09
CA VAL A 106 1.69 1.55 -6.95
C VAL A 106 1.95 2.15 -8.33
N GLU A 107 1.75 3.45 -8.48
CA GLU A 107 1.96 4.17 -9.73
C GLU A 107 2.89 5.35 -9.53
N ARG A 108 3.60 5.75 -10.57
CA ARG A 108 4.37 7.02 -10.57
C ARG A 108 3.56 8.09 -11.28
N SER A 109 3.72 9.35 -10.88
CA SER A 109 3.22 10.46 -11.70
C SER A 109 4.00 10.57 -13.02
N ASP A 110 3.41 11.24 -14.02
CA ASP A 110 4.09 11.58 -15.28
C ASP A 110 5.31 12.51 -15.06
N GLY A 111 5.38 13.19 -13.91
CA GLY A 111 6.49 14.06 -13.56
C GLY A 111 7.65 13.29 -12.94
N ARG A 112 8.89 13.69 -13.25
CA ARG A 112 10.07 13.08 -12.61
C ARG A 112 10.12 13.38 -11.11
N TYR A 113 9.73 14.58 -10.69
CA TYR A 113 9.72 14.99 -9.28
C TYR A 113 8.57 15.95 -9.00
N TYR A 114 7.96 15.81 -7.83
CA TYR A 114 7.00 16.75 -7.30
C TYR A 114 7.72 17.86 -6.51
N HIS A 115 7.48 19.11 -6.88
CA HIS A 115 8.10 20.28 -6.24
C HIS A 115 7.07 21.05 -5.42
N ASN A 116 7.35 21.29 -4.14
CA ASN A 116 6.49 22.09 -3.26
C ASN A 116 7.29 22.63 -2.06
N SER A 117 7.19 23.94 -1.80
CA SER A 117 7.91 24.61 -0.70
C SER A 117 7.51 24.12 0.70
N ASN A 118 6.36 23.45 0.84
CA ASN A 118 5.89 22.89 2.11
C ASN A 118 6.48 21.49 2.42
N LEU A 119 7.26 20.88 1.51
CA LEU A 119 8.01 19.64 1.76
C LEU A 119 9.26 19.94 2.62
N ARG A 120 9.03 20.45 3.83
CA ARG A 120 10.12 20.86 4.73
C ARG A 120 10.93 19.65 5.17
N GLY A 121 12.26 19.74 5.08
CA GLY A 121 13.18 18.65 5.38
C GLY A 121 13.61 17.86 4.14
N PHE A 122 12.91 18.01 3.00
CA PHE A 122 13.35 17.41 1.74
C PHE A 122 14.44 18.27 1.09
N PRO A 123 15.33 17.65 0.28
CA PRO A 123 16.34 18.37 -0.47
C PRO A 123 15.67 19.37 -1.42
N LYS A 124 16.37 20.47 -1.67
CA LYS A 124 15.92 21.51 -2.60
C LYS A 124 16.70 21.42 -3.89
N ARG A 125 16.03 21.70 -4.98
CA ARG A 125 16.61 21.76 -6.32
C ARG A 125 16.02 22.92 -7.09
N ARG A 126 16.81 23.46 -8.00
CA ARG A 126 16.37 24.46 -8.98
C ARG A 126 15.43 23.81 -10.01
N ASN A 127 14.17 24.25 -10.03
CA ASN A 127 13.16 23.82 -11.01
C ASN A 127 12.87 24.95 -12.02
N GLY A 128 13.83 25.23 -12.91
CA GLY A 128 13.72 26.26 -13.96
C GLY A 128 13.71 27.73 -13.48
N GLY A 129 13.33 27.99 -12.23
CA GLY A 129 13.31 29.33 -11.62
C GLY A 129 14.65 29.79 -11.01
N ALA A 130 14.64 30.94 -10.34
CA ALA A 130 15.83 31.49 -9.67
C ALA A 130 16.10 30.90 -8.28
N THR A 131 15.09 30.29 -7.65
CA THR A 131 15.17 29.76 -6.28
C THR A 131 15.05 28.25 -6.24
N ASP A 132 15.74 27.63 -5.28
CA ASP A 132 15.63 26.20 -5.05
C ASP A 132 14.34 25.88 -4.29
N ILE A 133 13.61 24.87 -4.78
CA ILE A 133 12.33 24.42 -4.21
C ILE A 133 12.51 22.97 -3.77
N ALA A 134 11.93 22.64 -2.61
CA ALA A 134 11.95 21.27 -2.11
C ALA A 134 11.23 20.32 -3.08
N TYR A 135 11.81 19.13 -3.28
CA TYR A 135 11.30 18.14 -4.23
C TYR A 135 11.24 16.74 -3.62
N GLY A 136 10.31 15.92 -4.12
CA GLY A 136 10.11 14.54 -3.70
C GLY A 136 9.60 13.65 -4.83
N LEU A 137 9.50 12.36 -4.55
CA LEU A 137 8.99 11.35 -5.47
C LEU A 137 7.50 11.17 -5.19
N ASP A 138 6.62 11.40 -6.16
CA ASP A 138 5.19 11.24 -5.95
C ASP A 138 4.67 9.91 -6.49
N LEU A 139 3.91 9.23 -5.63
CA LEU A 139 3.37 7.91 -5.85
C LEU A 139 1.84 7.91 -5.77
N GLY A 140 1.24 7.28 -6.77
CA GLY A 140 -0.14 6.87 -6.85
C GLY A 140 -0.34 5.53 -6.18
N LEU A 141 -1.52 5.35 -5.58
CA LEU A 141 -1.91 4.12 -4.90
C LEU A 141 -3.34 3.81 -5.32
N ARG A 142 -3.54 2.66 -5.96
CA ARG A 142 -4.87 2.25 -6.44
C ARG A 142 -5.76 1.72 -5.32
N HIS A 143 -5.19 1.00 -4.36
CA HIS A 143 -5.95 0.29 -3.32
C HIS A 143 -5.15 0.19 -2.01
N VAL A 144 -5.82 -0.15 -0.90
CA VAL A 144 -5.22 -0.15 0.45
C VAL A 144 -4.10 -1.18 0.58
N ALA A 145 -4.24 -2.37 -0.03
CA ALA A 145 -3.21 -3.41 0.07
C ALA A 145 -1.87 -2.96 -0.55
N ALA A 146 -1.89 -2.19 -1.65
CA ALA A 146 -0.69 -1.61 -2.24
C ALA A 146 0.02 -0.65 -1.27
N LEU A 147 -0.75 0.15 -0.51
CA LEU A 147 -0.19 1.03 0.52
C LEU A 147 0.44 0.20 1.64
N GLU A 148 -0.22 -0.85 2.12
CA GLU A 148 0.32 -1.69 3.19
C GLU A 148 1.60 -2.41 2.78
N GLN A 149 1.66 -2.94 1.55
CA GLN A 149 2.88 -3.55 1.00
C GLN A 149 4.00 -2.52 0.83
N LEU A 150 3.69 -1.33 0.29
CA LEU A 150 4.65 -0.24 0.18
C LEU A 150 5.23 0.13 1.55
N LEU A 151 4.38 0.29 2.56
CA LEU A 151 4.81 0.63 3.92
C LEU A 151 5.61 -0.51 4.56
N ALA A 152 5.23 -1.77 4.35
CA ALA A 152 6.00 -2.91 4.83
C ALA A 152 7.43 -2.89 4.26
N HIS A 153 7.55 -2.70 2.95
CA HIS A 153 8.83 -2.59 2.25
C HIS A 153 9.66 -1.41 2.79
N LEU A 154 9.07 -0.21 2.92
CA LEU A 154 9.77 0.97 3.45
C LEU A 154 10.23 0.79 4.90
N LEU A 155 9.43 0.11 5.72
CA LEU A 155 9.73 -0.15 7.14
C LEU A 155 10.69 -1.32 7.35
N GLY A 156 11.15 -1.97 6.27
CA GLY A 156 11.98 -3.18 6.36
C GLY A 156 11.25 -4.37 7.00
N LYS A 157 9.92 -4.31 7.08
CA LYS A 157 9.11 -5.48 7.43
C LYS A 157 9.09 -6.34 6.18
N ALA A 158 9.86 -7.43 6.19
CA ALA A 158 9.93 -8.36 5.07
C ALA A 158 8.50 -8.62 4.55
N SER A 159 8.26 -8.21 3.30
CA SER A 159 7.03 -8.58 2.62
C SER A 159 7.16 -10.06 2.29
N ASP A 160 6.78 -10.92 3.22
CA ASP A 160 6.52 -12.33 2.96
C ASP A 160 5.27 -12.45 2.09
N THR A 161 5.31 -11.89 0.87
CA THR A 161 4.48 -12.40 -0.22
C THR A 161 5.14 -13.67 -0.71
N ALA A 162 5.00 -14.72 0.11
CA ALA A 162 5.17 -16.09 -0.30
C ALA A 162 4.23 -16.33 -1.48
N THR A 163 4.80 -16.33 -2.69
CA THR A 163 4.15 -16.93 -3.84
C THR A 163 4.16 -18.43 -3.58
N LEU A 164 3.03 -18.92 -3.08
CA LEU A 164 2.58 -20.29 -3.30
C LEU A 164 2.69 -20.56 -4.80
N GLU A 165 3.58 -21.46 -5.21
CA GLU A 165 3.36 -22.22 -6.44
C GLU A 165 3.24 -23.71 -6.09
N PRO A 166 2.13 -24.35 -6.47
CA PRO A 166 1.81 -25.75 -6.24
C PRO A 166 2.55 -26.69 -7.21
N SER A 167 2.77 -27.91 -6.73
CA SER A 167 3.31 -29.06 -7.45
C SER A 167 2.64 -29.32 -8.81
N HIS A 168 3.39 -29.27 -9.92
CA HIS A 168 3.03 -30.00 -11.14
C HIS A 168 4.27 -30.62 -11.82
N THR A 169 4.07 -31.87 -12.22
CA THR A 169 5.03 -32.93 -12.54
C THR A 169 5.37 -32.99 -14.05
N ASN A 170 6.64 -33.30 -14.37
CA ASN A 170 7.19 -33.97 -15.59
C ASN A 170 7.21 -33.17 -16.91
N VAL A 171 8.25 -33.17 -17.79
CA VAL A 171 9.01 -34.27 -18.44
C VAL A 171 10.36 -33.77 -19.04
N LEU A 172 11.47 -34.44 -18.69
CA LEU A 172 12.61 -34.99 -19.51
C LEU A 172 13.25 -34.23 -20.70
N LEU A 173 14.57 -33.97 -20.66
CA LEU A 173 15.65 -34.69 -21.39
C LEU A 173 17.09 -34.19 -20.98
N PRO A 174 18.15 -34.99 -21.23
CA PRO A 174 19.32 -35.14 -20.36
C PRO A 174 20.57 -34.44 -20.89
N ASN A 175 21.50 -34.08 -19.98
CA ASN A 175 22.90 -34.31 -20.28
C ASN A 175 23.74 -34.45 -19.01
N ASP A 176 24.56 -35.49 -19.07
CA ASP A 176 25.58 -36.00 -18.16
C ASP A 176 26.55 -34.90 -17.65
N PHE A 177 26.96 -34.96 -16.38
CA PHE A 177 28.37 -34.90 -15.94
C PHE A 177 28.49 -34.92 -14.40
N GLY A 178 28.99 -36.05 -13.87
CA GLY A 178 30.12 -36.01 -12.94
C GLY A 178 29.89 -36.08 -11.42
N LEU A 179 29.94 -37.30 -10.88
CA LEU A 179 30.50 -37.71 -9.57
C LEU A 179 30.05 -36.99 -8.28
N GLN A 180 29.32 -37.73 -7.44
CA GLN A 180 29.93 -38.23 -6.20
C GLN A 180 29.23 -39.50 -5.69
N ASP A 181 30.04 -40.55 -5.73
CA ASP A 181 29.88 -41.86 -5.10
C ASP A 181 29.83 -41.69 -3.58
N GLN A 182 28.73 -42.13 -2.95
CA GLN A 182 28.81 -42.65 -1.59
C GLN A 182 27.85 -43.83 -1.48
N ALA A 183 28.47 -45.01 -1.47
CA ALA A 183 27.87 -46.32 -1.41
C ALA A 183 26.91 -46.55 -0.23
N VAL A 184 25.74 -47.12 -0.58
CA VAL A 184 25.12 -48.35 -0.06
C VAL A 184 25.14 -48.60 1.45
N THR A 185 23.93 -48.65 2.04
CA THR A 185 23.50 -49.77 2.90
C THR A 185 22.01 -50.07 2.69
N ASP A 186 21.76 -50.95 1.72
CA ASP A 186 20.47 -51.58 1.41
C ASP A 186 20.33 -52.86 2.25
N THR A 187 19.61 -52.83 3.39
CA THR A 187 19.18 -54.07 4.10
C THR A 187 17.93 -53.93 5.02
N GLU A 188 17.25 -52.79 5.18
CA GLU A 188 16.22 -52.66 6.25
C GLU A 188 14.82 -52.21 5.81
N ARG A 189 14.32 -52.61 4.62
CA ARG A 189 12.95 -52.25 4.20
C ARG A 189 12.10 -53.33 3.49
N ASP A 190 12.36 -54.63 3.68
CA ASP A 190 11.50 -55.69 3.09
C ASP A 190 10.92 -56.71 4.10
N ALA A 191 10.37 -56.25 5.23
CA ALA A 191 9.70 -57.15 6.19
C ALA A 191 8.36 -56.65 6.77
N LEU A 192 7.88 -55.45 6.39
CA LEU A 192 6.70 -54.83 7.06
C LEU A 192 5.44 -54.78 6.20
N ILE A 193 5.39 -55.45 5.04
CA ILE A 193 4.22 -55.41 4.14
C ILE A 193 3.73 -56.82 3.79
N LYS A 194 3.50 -57.71 4.76
CA LYS A 194 2.70 -58.93 4.51
C LYS A 194 2.07 -59.62 5.72
N ALA A 195 1.58 -58.87 6.70
CA ALA A 195 0.91 -59.47 7.85
C ALA A 195 -0.20 -58.61 8.46
N ARG A 196 -1.20 -58.16 7.68
CA ARG A 196 -2.50 -57.73 8.27
C ARG A 196 -3.63 -57.49 7.25
N ILE A 197 -3.78 -58.30 6.20
CA ILE A 197 -5.02 -58.32 5.41
C ILE A 197 -5.32 -59.77 5.06
N GLY A 198 -6.27 -60.38 5.78
CA GLY A 198 -6.90 -61.67 5.43
C GLY A 198 -6.17 -62.91 5.89
#